data_AF-A0A8H5HZW6-F1
#
_entry.id   AF-A0A8H5HZW6-F1
#
_cell.length_a   1.000
_cell.length_b   1.000
_cell.length_c   1.000
_cell.angle_alpha   90.00
_cell.angle_beta   90.00
_cell.angle_gamma   90.00
#
_symmetry.space_group_name_H-M   'P 1'
#
loop_
_entity.id
_entity.type
_entity.pdbx_description
1 polymer ?
#
loop_
_entity_poly.entity_id
_entity_poly.type
_entity_poly.pdbx_seq_one_letter_code
_entity_poly.pdbx_strand_id
1 'polypeptide(L)'
;MSVSLSDKSTGFLILLRLTQDKAFRHGDIENILETVLKNSGRISTGAAGGGLLAFAKHALQSASGGSKFNKEDIKKIYFGNWLRDYSQAMDIAGLSKLTADTLVLVVSVLGFMTFGFATEEFEVTADRLAVYLPVEHIDNPKGYAEKEGDARQFHPKLRPPVDPRELEIDPRTGMKNYMATENQSWDSSTAHIRRTFQACIDHGRRAQGSDGSDLWEAYRLLGTGLHTMEDLLAHSNWCEIALRKMGHSEVFCHVGDNVEINTPNGRAPPLVTGTFGSADFLHSLLGEATDHLSQASVTALSQKMSEASNDPNASGNMEKLKAIFSKLPIGGGDAKINEAEQLQQESAAYDFDPNAIPKFEPNYFKY
;
A
#
# COMPACT_ATOMS: atom_id res chain seq x y z
N MET A 1 16.85 -30.48 38.77
CA MET A 1 15.66 -29.62 38.99
C MET A 1 15.43 -28.85 37.70
N SER A 2 14.59 -29.40 36.83
CA SER A 2 14.17 -28.80 35.56
C SER A 2 12.96 -27.91 35.83
N VAL A 3 13.04 -26.62 35.50
CA VAL A 3 11.88 -25.73 35.51
C VAL A 3 11.45 -25.51 34.06
N SER A 4 10.27 -26.04 33.76
CA SER A 4 9.51 -25.89 32.52
C SER A 4 8.96 -24.46 32.42
N LEU A 5 9.26 -23.75 31.33
CA LEU A 5 8.62 -22.49 30.96
C LEU A 5 7.41 -22.81 30.06
N SER A 6 6.25 -23.01 30.68
CA SER A 6 4.95 -23.04 30.02
C SER A 6 4.15 -21.80 30.43
N ASP A 7 4.28 -20.70 29.68
CA ASP A 7 3.25 -19.66 29.68
C ASP A 7 3.14 -19.04 28.29
N LYS A 8 2.56 -19.81 27.35
CA LYS A 8 2.16 -19.35 26.02
C LYS A 8 0.82 -18.61 26.05
N SER A 9 0.11 -18.66 27.18
CA SER A 9 -1.21 -18.07 27.41
C SER A 9 -1.17 -16.55 27.59
N THR A 10 -0.12 -16.00 28.21
CA THR A 10 -0.03 -14.56 28.49
C THR A 10 0.09 -13.73 27.22
N GLY A 11 0.84 -14.21 26.21
CA GLY A 11 1.01 -13.48 24.94
C GLY A 11 -0.27 -13.41 24.11
N PHE A 12 -1.04 -14.51 24.07
CA PHE A 12 -2.30 -14.57 23.33
C PHE A 12 -3.40 -13.70 23.95
N LEU A 13 -3.47 -13.65 25.28
CA LEU A 13 -4.38 -12.77 26.02
C LEU A 13 -4.05 -11.28 25.87
N ILE A 14 -2.77 -10.92 25.66
CA ILE A 14 -2.37 -9.54 25.39
C ILE A 14 -2.79 -9.13 23.97
N LEU A 15 -2.63 -10.01 22.97
CA LEU A 15 -3.07 -9.74 21.59
C LEU A 15 -4.60 -9.61 21.52
N LEU A 16 -5.34 -10.51 22.16
CA LEU A 16 -6.81 -10.49 22.21
C LEU A 16 -7.39 -9.29 22.99
N ARG A 17 -6.69 -8.80 24.03
CA ARG A 17 -7.09 -7.58 24.75
C ARG A 17 -6.83 -6.30 23.96
N LEU A 18 -5.92 -6.31 22.99
CA LEU A 18 -5.70 -5.17 22.08
C LEU A 18 -6.73 -5.13 20.95
N THR A 19 -7.38 -6.25 20.64
CA THR A 19 -8.31 -6.40 19.50
C THR A 19 -9.79 -6.43 19.89
N GLN A 20 -10.13 -6.42 21.18
CA GLN A 20 -11.49 -6.79 21.61
C GLN A 20 -12.60 -5.81 21.21
N ASP A 21 -12.28 -4.61 20.70
CA ASP A 21 -13.29 -3.61 20.27
C ASP A 21 -12.88 -2.78 19.03
N LYS A 22 -11.84 -3.17 18.28
CA LYS A 22 -11.41 -2.44 17.07
C LYS A 22 -11.13 -3.38 15.91
N ALA A 23 -11.99 -3.32 14.89
CA ALA A 23 -11.63 -3.76 13.55
C ALA A 23 -10.59 -2.78 13.00
N PHE A 24 -9.35 -3.22 12.81
CA PHE A 24 -8.29 -2.41 12.21
C PHE A 24 -8.70 -2.07 10.77
N ARG A 25 -8.77 -0.78 10.46
CA ARG A 25 -8.97 -0.24 9.11
C ARG A 25 -7.63 0.15 8.51
N HIS A 26 -7.62 0.37 7.20
CA HIS A 26 -6.46 0.74 6.38
C HIS A 26 -5.68 2.01 6.84
N GLY A 27 -6.13 2.73 7.89
CA GLY A 27 -5.40 3.87 8.50
C GLY A 27 -5.02 3.69 9.99
N ASP A 28 -5.32 2.52 10.58
CA ASP A 28 -5.11 2.28 12.01
C ASP A 28 -3.66 1.93 12.36
N ILE A 29 -2.86 1.49 11.37
CA ILE A 29 -1.44 1.22 11.56
C ILE A 29 -0.68 2.55 11.67
N GLU A 30 -1.03 3.56 10.87
CA GLU A 30 -0.43 4.88 10.94
C GLU A 30 -0.80 5.62 12.23
N ASN A 31 -1.96 5.32 12.82
CA ASN A 31 -2.33 5.84 14.14
C ASN A 31 -1.39 5.34 15.26
N ILE A 32 -0.70 4.20 15.08
CA ILE A 32 0.33 3.74 16.01
C ILE A 32 1.52 4.74 16.01
N LEU A 33 1.76 5.47 14.92
CA LEU A 33 2.84 6.47 14.85
C LEU A 33 2.64 7.62 15.85
N GLU A 34 1.40 7.92 16.28
CA GLU A 34 1.15 8.90 17.36
C GLU A 34 1.88 8.50 18.66
N THR A 35 2.19 7.21 18.81
CA THR A 35 2.90 6.68 19.99
C THR A 35 4.42 6.69 19.82
N VAL A 36 4.93 6.88 18.59
CA VAL A 36 6.35 6.80 18.24
C VAL A 36 7.01 8.18 18.31
N LEU A 37 8.22 8.22 18.88
CA LEU A 37 9.05 9.43 18.88
C LEU A 37 9.70 9.61 17.50
N LYS A 38 9.52 10.78 16.88
CA LYS A 38 10.17 11.14 15.60
C LYS A 38 11.69 11.15 15.72
N ASN A 39 12.19 11.62 16.84
CA ASN A 39 13.62 11.73 17.14
C ASN A 39 13.93 10.88 18.37
N SER A 40 14.47 9.68 18.17
CA SER A 40 15.22 9.01 19.23
C SER A 40 16.57 9.71 19.31
N GLY A 41 16.78 10.51 20.36
CA GLY A 41 17.94 11.39 20.49
C GLY A 41 19.26 10.67 20.25
N ARG A 42 19.85 10.85 19.07
CA ARG A 42 21.26 10.60 18.80
C ARG A 42 21.86 11.87 18.24
N ILE A 43 22.62 12.53 19.11
CA ILE A 43 23.52 13.62 18.79
C ILE A 43 24.58 13.07 17.83
N SER A 44 24.50 13.40 16.54
CA SER A 44 25.67 13.31 15.65
C SER A 44 26.48 14.60 15.81
N THR A 45 27.47 14.58 16.71
CA THR A 45 28.54 15.58 16.75
C THR A 45 29.39 15.43 15.50
N GLY A 46 29.01 16.07 14.40
CA GLY A 46 29.80 16.03 13.18
C GLY A 46 29.22 16.83 12.02
N ALA A 47 29.34 18.16 12.07
CA ALA A 47 29.76 19.03 10.95
C ALA A 47 29.55 20.50 11.33
N ALA A 48 30.58 21.29 11.07
CA ALA A 48 30.75 22.70 11.41
C ALA A 48 29.79 23.63 10.65
N GLY A 49 29.29 24.69 11.31
CA GLY A 49 28.72 25.84 10.60
C GLY A 49 27.67 26.68 11.34
N GLY A 50 26.96 26.14 12.34
CA GLY A 50 25.89 26.86 13.03
C GLY A 50 26.31 27.29 14.44
N GLY A 51 26.31 28.60 14.71
CA GLY A 51 26.73 29.17 16.00
C GLY A 51 25.96 28.64 17.22
N LEU A 52 26.47 28.98 18.41
CA LEU A 52 26.03 28.55 19.75
C LEU A 52 24.50 28.58 19.97
N LEU A 53 23.77 29.45 19.27
CA LEU A 53 22.31 29.56 19.34
C LEU A 53 21.57 28.36 18.69
N ALA A 54 22.10 27.82 17.59
CA ALA A 54 21.55 26.62 16.93
C ALA A 54 21.78 25.39 17.81
N PHE A 55 22.97 25.29 18.41
CA PHE A 55 23.29 24.25 19.40
C PHE A 55 22.36 24.33 20.62
N ALA A 56 22.14 25.53 21.18
CA ALA A 56 21.25 25.71 22.32
C ALA A 56 19.79 25.34 22.00
N LYS A 57 19.28 25.74 20.82
CA LYS A 57 17.92 25.40 20.37
C LYS A 57 17.75 23.88 20.20
N HIS A 58 18.73 23.20 19.59
CA HIS A 58 18.70 21.76 19.37
C HIS A 58 18.89 20.95 20.66
N ALA A 59 19.73 21.43 21.58
CA ALA A 59 19.92 20.83 22.90
C ALA A 59 18.66 20.95 23.76
N LEU A 60 17.97 22.09 23.73
CA LEU A 60 16.70 22.30 24.46
C LEU A 60 15.58 21.41 23.90
N GLN A 61 15.52 21.24 22.58
CA GLN A 61 14.55 20.40 21.88
C GLN A 61 14.85 18.89 22.04
N SER A 62 16.12 18.54 22.32
CA SER A 62 16.54 17.17 22.67
C SER A 62 16.30 16.86 24.15
N ALA A 63 16.28 17.88 25.03
CA ALA A 63 16.04 17.74 26.46
C ALA A 63 14.56 17.57 26.82
N SER A 64 13.62 17.93 25.93
CA SER A 64 12.17 17.83 26.16
C SER A 64 11.57 16.45 25.85
N GLY A 65 12.37 15.45 25.51
CA GLY A 65 11.89 14.24 24.84
C GLY A 65 11.55 14.54 23.37
N GLY A 66 11.84 13.60 22.46
CA GLY A 66 11.60 13.81 21.03
C GLY A 66 10.13 14.17 20.75
N SER A 67 9.87 14.95 19.70
CA SER A 67 8.50 15.18 19.25
C SER A 67 7.91 13.89 18.72
N LYS A 68 6.65 13.60 19.08
CA LYS A 68 5.87 12.51 18.48
C LYS A 68 5.30 12.93 17.14
N PHE A 69 4.88 11.97 16.31
CA PHE A 69 4.07 12.26 15.12
C PHE A 69 2.74 12.89 15.56
N ASN A 70 2.42 14.05 14.95
CA ASN A 70 1.13 14.69 15.09
C ASN A 70 0.21 14.22 13.95
N LYS A 71 -1.08 14.58 14.03
CA LYS A 71 -2.10 14.18 13.05
C LYS A 71 -1.78 14.63 11.62
N GLU A 72 -1.17 15.79 11.45
CA GLU A 72 -0.79 16.31 10.14
C GLU A 72 0.40 15.56 9.53
N ASP A 73 1.34 15.08 10.35
CA ASP A 73 2.41 14.20 9.88
C ASP A 73 1.83 12.86 9.43
N ILE A 74 0.96 12.27 10.25
CA ILE A 74 0.33 10.97 9.98
C ILE A 74 -0.50 11.04 8.71
N LYS A 75 -1.22 12.13 8.48
CA LYS A 75 -1.98 12.34 7.25
C LYS A 75 -1.09 12.37 6.00
N LYS A 76 0.11 12.96 6.09
CA LYS A 76 1.12 12.97 4.99
C LYS A 76 1.73 11.59 4.76
N ILE A 77 1.92 10.81 5.82
CA ILE A 77 2.35 9.41 5.74
C ILE A 77 1.26 8.58 5.06
N TYR A 78 0.03 8.67 5.55
CA TYR A 78 -1.11 7.98 4.96
C TYR A 78 -1.33 8.35 3.49
N PHE A 79 -1.09 9.61 3.09
CA PHE A 79 -1.12 9.99 1.67
C PHE A 79 -0.15 9.17 0.81
N GLY A 80 1.05 8.90 1.32
CA GLY A 80 2.03 8.06 0.64
C GLY A 80 1.62 6.59 0.52
N ASN A 81 0.90 6.08 1.53
CA ASN A 81 0.28 4.75 1.53
C ASN A 81 -0.84 4.69 0.50
N TRP A 82 -1.82 5.59 0.63
CA TRP A 82 -2.96 5.77 -0.27
C TRP A 82 -2.56 5.88 -1.75
N LEU A 83 -1.48 6.59 -2.07
CA LEU A 83 -1.00 6.67 -3.45
C LEU A 83 -0.61 5.31 -4.04
N ARG A 84 -0.15 4.35 -3.22
CA ARG A 84 0.18 3.00 -3.67
C ARG A 84 -1.07 2.21 -4.03
N ASP A 85 -2.12 2.23 -3.21
CA ASP A 85 -3.40 1.62 -3.57
C ASP A 85 -3.91 2.17 -4.89
N TYR A 86 -3.96 3.51 -5.03
CA TYR A 86 -4.48 4.12 -6.26
C TYR A 86 -3.55 3.98 -7.47
N SER A 87 -2.28 3.61 -7.27
CA SER A 87 -1.39 3.26 -8.38
C SER A 87 -1.78 1.97 -9.09
N GLN A 88 -2.59 1.12 -8.45
CA GLN A 88 -3.19 -0.06 -9.09
C GLN A 88 -4.09 0.31 -10.28
N ALA A 89 -4.59 1.57 -10.32
CA ALA A 89 -5.29 2.12 -11.47
C ALA A 89 -4.39 2.23 -12.70
N MET A 90 -3.10 2.44 -12.48
CA MET A 90 -2.06 2.62 -13.48
C MET A 90 -1.43 1.26 -13.87
N ASP A 91 -2.24 0.21 -13.92
CA ASP A 91 -1.92 -1.12 -14.45
C ASP A 91 -2.44 -1.29 -15.91
N ILE A 92 -2.12 -2.41 -16.56
CA ILE A 92 -2.60 -2.82 -17.89
C ILE A 92 -4.11 -2.60 -18.03
N ALA A 93 -4.93 -3.00 -17.06
CA ALA A 93 -6.39 -2.88 -17.17
C ALA A 93 -6.85 -1.41 -17.26
N GLY A 94 -6.25 -0.52 -16.47
CA GLY A 94 -6.55 0.91 -16.51
C GLY A 94 -6.00 1.59 -17.74
N LEU A 95 -4.73 1.32 -18.06
CA LEU A 95 -4.01 1.91 -19.20
C LEU A 95 -4.55 1.43 -20.56
N SER A 96 -5.23 0.28 -20.60
CA SER A 96 -5.96 -0.17 -21.79
C SER A 96 -7.26 0.61 -22.04
N LYS A 97 -7.84 1.22 -21.00
CA LYS A 97 -9.12 1.93 -21.08
C LYS A 97 -8.95 3.46 -21.09
N LEU A 98 -7.93 3.98 -20.40
CA LEU A 98 -7.70 5.40 -20.18
C LEU A 98 -6.22 5.75 -20.36
N THR A 99 -5.94 7.01 -20.70
CA THR A 99 -4.55 7.50 -20.74
C THR A 99 -4.01 7.66 -19.31
N ALA A 100 -2.69 7.55 -19.15
CA ALA A 100 -2.00 7.82 -17.88
C ALA A 100 -2.38 9.19 -17.29
N ASP A 101 -2.41 10.25 -18.10
CA ASP A 101 -2.81 11.59 -17.66
C ASP A 101 -4.25 11.63 -17.13
N THR A 102 -5.16 10.86 -17.73
CA THR A 102 -6.55 10.78 -17.30
C THR A 102 -6.66 10.08 -15.95
N LEU A 103 -5.94 8.97 -15.76
CA LEU A 103 -5.89 8.25 -14.50
C LEU A 103 -5.29 9.11 -13.38
N VAL A 104 -4.17 9.80 -13.64
CA VAL A 104 -3.57 10.75 -12.70
C VAL A 104 -4.60 11.80 -12.29
N LEU A 105 -5.33 12.38 -13.23
CA LEU A 105 -6.36 13.37 -12.91
C LEU A 105 -7.48 12.80 -12.04
N VAL A 106 -8.01 11.62 -12.38
CA VAL A 106 -9.07 10.97 -11.59
C VAL A 106 -8.59 10.80 -10.14
N VAL A 107 -7.37 10.29 -9.96
CA VAL A 107 -6.78 10.14 -8.63
C VAL A 107 -6.51 11.50 -7.97
N SER A 108 -6.14 12.55 -8.71
CA SER A 108 -6.03 13.91 -8.16
C SER A 108 -7.36 14.42 -7.59
N VAL A 109 -8.49 14.11 -8.25
CA VAL A 109 -9.83 14.48 -7.76
C VAL A 109 -10.15 13.76 -6.46
N LEU A 110 -9.93 12.44 -6.42
CA LEU A 110 -10.13 11.63 -5.22
C LEU A 110 -9.22 12.10 -4.08
N GLY A 111 -7.96 12.40 -4.38
CA GLY A 111 -7.01 12.98 -3.44
C GLY A 111 -7.51 14.31 -2.85
N PHE A 112 -8.05 15.21 -3.68
CA PHE A 112 -8.66 16.45 -3.20
C PHE A 112 -9.86 16.19 -2.27
N MET A 113 -10.69 15.20 -2.58
CA MET A 113 -11.86 14.87 -1.76
C MET A 113 -11.46 14.29 -0.40
N THR A 114 -10.41 13.47 -0.37
CA THR A 114 -9.89 12.78 0.83
C THR A 114 -9.04 13.69 1.71
N PHE A 115 -8.06 14.38 1.12
CA PHE A 115 -7.06 15.15 1.86
C PHE A 115 -7.40 16.63 1.99
N GLY A 116 -8.35 17.15 1.20
CA GLY A 116 -8.69 18.56 1.13
C GLY A 116 -7.87 19.27 0.05
N PHE A 117 -7.71 20.57 0.18
CA PHE A 117 -7.01 21.42 -0.79
C PHE A 117 -5.71 20.82 -1.30
N ALA A 118 -5.46 20.99 -2.61
CA ALA A 118 -4.20 20.64 -3.26
C ALA A 118 -3.07 21.56 -2.80
N THR A 119 -2.70 21.42 -1.53
CA THR A 119 -1.45 21.94 -1.00
C THR A 119 -0.31 21.04 -1.49
N GLU A 120 0.89 21.60 -1.63
CA GLU A 120 2.04 20.91 -2.26
C GLU A 120 2.36 19.56 -1.59
N GLU A 121 2.04 19.39 -0.30
CA GLU A 121 2.20 18.13 0.44
C GLU A 121 1.27 16.99 -0.01
N PHE A 122 0.10 17.29 -0.58
CA PHE A 122 -0.89 16.30 -1.03
C PHE A 122 -1.09 16.31 -2.56
N GLU A 123 -0.18 16.96 -3.29
CA GLU A 123 -0.26 16.99 -4.74
C GLU A 123 -0.04 15.59 -5.33
N VAL A 124 -1.03 15.13 -6.10
CA VAL A 124 -0.95 13.91 -6.92
C VAL A 124 -0.32 14.26 -8.26
N THR A 125 0.86 13.71 -8.54
CA THR A 125 1.57 13.87 -9.81
C THR A 125 1.82 12.51 -10.46
N ALA A 126 2.14 12.48 -11.76
CA ALA A 126 2.48 11.23 -12.46
C ALA A 126 3.66 10.50 -11.82
N ASP A 127 4.62 11.22 -11.24
CA ASP A 127 5.77 10.61 -10.57
C ASP A 127 5.45 10.13 -9.15
N ARG A 128 4.53 10.79 -8.43
CA ARG A 128 4.08 10.38 -7.10
C ARG A 128 3.08 9.21 -7.14
N LEU A 129 2.16 9.22 -8.11
CA LEU A 129 1.23 8.12 -8.35
C LEU A 129 1.92 6.93 -9.00
N ALA A 130 2.89 7.17 -9.88
CA ALA A 130 3.63 6.13 -10.60
C ALA A 130 2.69 5.12 -11.31
N VAL A 131 3.23 3.95 -11.66
CA VAL A 131 2.44 2.83 -12.18
C VAL A 131 2.35 1.72 -11.16
N TYR A 132 1.41 0.81 -11.35
CA TYR A 132 1.35 -0.42 -10.58
C TYR A 132 2.63 -1.25 -10.77
N LEU A 133 3.20 -1.72 -9.67
CA LEU A 133 4.33 -2.63 -9.67
C LEU A 133 4.12 -3.71 -8.59
N PRO A 134 4.15 -5.01 -8.93
CA PRO A 134 4.00 -6.09 -7.95
C PRO A 134 4.96 -5.99 -6.74
N VAL A 135 6.16 -5.45 -6.95
CA VAL A 135 7.15 -5.30 -5.86
C VAL A 135 6.71 -4.31 -4.78
N GLU A 136 5.86 -3.33 -5.11
CA GLU A 136 5.34 -2.34 -4.16
C GLU A 136 4.21 -2.90 -3.28
N HIS A 137 3.55 -3.96 -3.75
CA HIS A 137 2.40 -4.63 -3.12
C HIS A 137 2.73 -6.05 -2.61
N ILE A 138 3.98 -6.50 -2.82
CA ILE A 138 4.42 -7.88 -2.60
C ILE A 138 3.51 -8.89 -3.34
N ASP A 139 2.94 -8.52 -4.48
CA ASP A 139 2.08 -9.41 -5.24
C ASP A 139 2.91 -10.50 -5.92
N ASN A 140 2.32 -11.70 -6.01
CA ASN A 140 2.85 -12.77 -6.81
C ASN A 140 2.74 -12.39 -8.30
N PRO A 141 3.86 -12.23 -9.02
CA PRO A 141 3.82 -11.76 -10.40
C PRO A 141 3.43 -12.87 -11.39
N LYS A 142 3.21 -14.11 -10.94
CA LYS A 142 2.84 -15.23 -11.82
C LYS A 142 1.65 -14.87 -12.71
N GLY A 143 1.78 -15.04 -14.02
CA GLY A 143 0.72 -14.72 -14.98
C GLY A 143 0.65 -13.25 -15.39
N TYR A 144 1.40 -12.35 -14.76
CA TYR A 144 1.33 -10.92 -15.04
C TYR A 144 1.78 -10.62 -16.47
N ALA A 145 0.87 -10.03 -17.25
CA ALA A 145 1.07 -9.67 -18.66
C ALA A 145 1.39 -10.84 -19.61
N GLU A 146 1.08 -12.10 -19.24
CA GLU A 146 1.38 -13.26 -20.09
C GLU A 146 0.65 -13.22 -21.44
N LYS A 147 -0.60 -12.72 -21.48
CA LYS A 147 -1.39 -12.62 -22.72
C LYS A 147 -0.85 -11.53 -23.65
N GLU A 148 -0.39 -10.45 -23.05
CA GLU A 148 0.14 -9.26 -23.73
C GLU A 148 1.61 -9.45 -24.13
N GLY A 149 2.33 -10.36 -23.46
CA GLY A 149 3.75 -10.65 -23.65
C GLY A 149 4.68 -9.70 -22.91
N ASP A 150 4.36 -8.41 -22.84
CA ASP A 150 5.13 -7.40 -22.09
C ASP A 150 4.25 -6.20 -21.67
N ALA A 151 4.09 -5.97 -20.37
CA ALA A 151 3.28 -4.87 -19.84
C ALA A 151 3.77 -3.49 -20.30
N ARG A 152 5.05 -3.35 -20.63
CA ARG A 152 5.66 -2.06 -21.01
C ARG A 152 5.14 -1.48 -22.31
N GLN A 153 4.41 -2.27 -23.10
CA GLN A 153 3.68 -1.75 -24.26
C GLN A 153 2.54 -0.79 -23.88
N PHE A 154 1.99 -0.91 -22.66
CA PHE A 154 0.95 -0.01 -22.14
C PHE A 154 1.56 1.21 -21.46
N HIS A 155 2.65 1.03 -20.70
CA HIS A 155 3.41 2.13 -20.12
C HIS A 155 4.85 1.71 -19.82
N PRO A 156 5.87 2.51 -20.20
CA PRO A 156 7.29 2.10 -20.14
C PRO A 156 7.82 1.85 -18.71
N LYS A 157 7.17 2.42 -17.68
CA LYS A 157 7.52 2.18 -16.27
C LYS A 157 6.94 0.89 -15.68
N LEU A 158 6.04 0.18 -16.38
CA LEU A 158 5.51 -1.11 -15.90
C LEU A 158 6.63 -2.16 -15.88
N ARG A 159 6.44 -3.23 -15.10
CA ARG A 159 7.47 -4.26 -14.96
C ARG A 159 7.70 -5.04 -16.28
N PRO A 160 8.93 -5.52 -16.53
CA PRO A 160 9.19 -6.46 -17.62
C PRO A 160 8.52 -7.83 -17.39
N PRO A 161 8.55 -8.71 -18.41
CA PRO A 161 8.08 -10.08 -18.30
C PRO A 161 8.69 -10.81 -17.10
N VAL A 162 7.92 -11.75 -16.53
CA VAL A 162 8.29 -12.47 -15.31
C VAL A 162 9.38 -13.49 -15.61
N ASP A 163 10.48 -13.41 -14.89
CA ASP A 163 11.50 -14.46 -14.89
C ASP A 163 11.00 -15.63 -14.03
N PRO A 164 10.93 -16.88 -14.54
CA PRO A 164 10.43 -18.02 -13.76
C PRO A 164 11.15 -18.21 -12.42
N ARG A 165 12.43 -17.79 -12.33
CA ARG A 165 13.23 -17.86 -11.10
C ARG A 165 12.69 -16.94 -9.99
N GLU A 166 11.93 -15.91 -10.34
CA GLU A 166 11.20 -15.07 -9.37
C GLU A 166 10.22 -15.89 -8.52
N LEU A 167 9.64 -16.93 -9.12
CA LEU A 167 8.59 -17.76 -8.51
C LEU A 167 9.15 -18.92 -7.69
N GLU A 168 10.46 -19.13 -7.70
CA GLU A 168 11.14 -20.12 -6.88
C GLU A 168 11.20 -19.67 -5.41
N ILE A 169 11.50 -20.61 -4.52
CA ILE A 169 11.62 -20.38 -3.09
C ILE A 169 13.10 -20.19 -2.75
N ASP A 170 13.45 -19.12 -2.03
CA ASP A 170 14.78 -18.96 -1.46
C ASP A 170 14.90 -19.82 -0.18
N PRO A 171 15.73 -20.88 -0.15
CA PRO A 171 15.87 -21.72 1.03
C PRO A 171 16.48 -20.99 2.25
N ARG A 172 17.14 -19.85 2.04
CA ARG A 172 17.75 -19.06 3.12
C ARG A 172 16.71 -18.28 3.92
N THR A 173 15.60 -17.92 3.29
CA THR A 173 14.56 -17.09 3.91
C THR A 173 13.24 -17.83 4.08
N GLY A 174 12.99 -18.82 3.22
CA GLY A 174 11.71 -19.51 3.11
C GLY A 174 10.64 -18.70 2.37
N MET A 175 11.00 -17.60 1.73
CA MET A 175 10.12 -16.73 0.95
C MET A 175 10.29 -16.96 -0.55
N LYS A 176 9.35 -16.47 -1.35
CA LYS A 176 9.51 -16.41 -2.81
C LYS A 176 10.60 -15.41 -3.21
N ASN A 177 11.31 -15.70 -4.31
CA ASN A 177 12.41 -14.88 -4.79
C ASN A 177 12.00 -13.45 -5.19
N TYR A 178 10.78 -13.22 -5.70
CA TYR A 178 10.29 -11.87 -5.99
C TYR A 178 10.13 -10.98 -4.74
N MET A 179 10.05 -11.58 -3.54
CA MET A 179 9.85 -10.83 -2.29
C MET A 179 11.18 -10.33 -1.73
N ALA A 180 12.11 -11.25 -1.52
CA ALA A 180 13.23 -11.06 -0.60
C ALA A 180 14.61 -11.45 -1.16
N THR A 181 14.70 -11.74 -2.46
CA THR A 181 15.96 -12.10 -3.11
C THR A 181 16.47 -10.93 -3.95
N GLU A 182 17.69 -10.51 -3.66
CA GLU A 182 18.35 -9.39 -4.33
C GLU A 182 19.60 -9.83 -5.09
N ASN A 183 20.17 -8.92 -5.89
CA ASN A 183 21.30 -9.17 -6.80
C ASN A 183 20.96 -10.19 -7.91
N GLN A 184 19.74 -10.09 -8.44
CA GLN A 184 19.24 -10.89 -9.54
C GLN A 184 18.89 -9.97 -10.72
N SER A 185 18.42 -10.55 -11.83
CA SER A 185 17.99 -9.81 -13.02
C SER A 185 16.59 -9.18 -12.89
N TRP A 186 15.90 -9.40 -11.77
CA TRP A 186 14.60 -8.84 -11.44
C TRP A 186 14.69 -7.99 -10.17
N ASP A 187 13.68 -7.15 -9.97
CA ASP A 187 13.52 -6.35 -8.75
C ASP A 187 12.74 -7.11 -7.68
N SER A 188 12.88 -6.71 -6.42
CA SER A 188 12.19 -7.37 -5.30
C SER A 188 11.61 -6.37 -4.30
N SER A 189 10.58 -6.79 -3.56
CA SER A 189 9.94 -5.94 -2.55
C SER A 189 10.91 -5.46 -1.48
N THR A 190 11.84 -6.31 -1.03
CA THR A 190 12.91 -5.90 -0.10
C THR A 190 13.85 -4.82 -0.69
N ALA A 191 14.20 -4.93 -1.97
CA ALA A 191 15.00 -3.92 -2.65
C ALA A 191 14.23 -2.61 -2.81
N HIS A 192 12.93 -2.68 -3.14
CA HIS A 192 12.02 -1.53 -3.20
C HIS A 192 11.96 -0.82 -1.84
N ILE A 193 11.59 -1.53 -0.77
CA ILE A 193 11.50 -0.97 0.59
C ILE A 193 12.81 -0.28 0.99
N ARG A 194 13.96 -0.90 0.71
CA ARG A 194 15.26 -0.30 1.04
C ARG A 194 15.50 1.01 0.30
N ARG A 195 15.24 1.06 -1.02
CA ARG A 195 15.40 2.28 -1.82
C ARG A 195 14.45 3.37 -1.35
N THR A 196 13.20 3.02 -1.05
CA THR A 196 12.16 3.93 -0.57
C THR A 196 12.53 4.51 0.79
N PHE A 197 12.93 3.69 1.76
CA PHE A 197 13.35 4.20 3.07
C PHE A 197 14.68 4.95 3.03
N GLN A 198 15.61 4.58 2.14
CA GLN A 198 16.82 5.38 1.93
C GLN A 198 16.46 6.80 1.45
N ALA A 199 15.59 6.90 0.44
CA ALA A 199 15.11 8.19 -0.05
C ALA A 199 14.35 8.99 1.03
N CYS A 200 13.47 8.32 1.79
CA CYS A 200 12.77 8.91 2.95
C CYS A 200 13.77 9.51 3.95
N ILE A 201 14.80 8.76 4.33
CA ILE A 201 15.83 9.21 5.28
C ILE A 201 16.61 10.39 4.71
N ASP A 202 16.93 10.38 3.42
CA ASP A 202 17.70 11.46 2.78
C ASP A 202 16.89 12.76 2.70
N HIS A 203 15.59 12.68 2.37
CA HIS A 203 14.67 13.82 2.45
C HIS A 203 14.52 14.33 3.89
N GLY A 204 14.32 13.43 4.86
CA GLY A 204 14.21 13.80 6.27
C GLY A 204 15.48 14.49 6.81
N ARG A 205 16.66 14.05 6.36
CA ARG A 205 17.94 14.70 6.69
C ARG A 205 18.07 16.08 6.07
N ARG A 206 17.65 16.27 4.82
CA ARG A 206 17.64 17.60 4.16
C ARG A 206 16.68 18.57 4.84
N ALA A 207 15.52 18.09 5.29
CA ALA A 207 14.56 18.89 6.02
C ALA A 207 15.09 19.41 7.38
N GLN A 208 16.01 18.67 8.02
CA GLN A 208 16.57 19.03 9.34
C GLN A 208 15.49 19.29 10.41
N GLY A 209 14.35 18.61 10.31
CA GLY A 209 13.20 18.80 11.21
C GLY A 209 12.41 20.10 10.97
N SER A 210 12.70 20.82 9.88
CA SER A 210 11.92 21.98 9.44
C SER A 210 10.76 21.52 8.57
N ASP A 211 9.60 22.12 8.80
CA ASP A 211 8.43 21.88 7.95
C ASP A 211 8.67 22.46 6.54
N GLY A 212 8.21 21.75 5.50
CA GLY A 212 8.42 22.11 4.10
C GLY A 212 8.54 20.90 3.18
N SER A 213 8.76 21.15 1.90
CA SER A 213 8.71 20.15 0.81
C SER A 213 9.57 18.91 1.05
N ASP A 214 10.81 19.04 1.55
CA ASP A 214 11.65 17.90 1.90
C ASP A 214 11.05 17.05 3.03
N LEU A 215 10.43 17.66 4.05
CA LEU A 215 9.81 16.90 5.15
C LEU A 215 8.53 16.20 4.69
N TRP A 216 7.72 16.88 3.88
CA TRP A 216 6.49 16.31 3.33
C TRP A 216 6.78 15.12 2.42
N GLU A 217 7.79 15.25 1.57
CA GLU A 217 8.23 14.15 0.71
C GLU A 217 8.83 12.99 1.53
N ALA A 218 9.56 13.28 2.62
CA ALA A 218 10.02 12.24 3.54
C ALA A 218 8.84 11.44 4.12
N TYR A 219 7.78 12.11 4.58
CA TYR A 219 6.60 11.44 5.10
C TYR A 219 5.83 10.65 4.03
N ARG A 220 5.68 11.20 2.83
CA ARG A 220 5.07 10.48 1.70
C ARG A 220 5.84 9.20 1.40
N LEU A 221 7.17 9.27 1.32
CA LEU A 221 8.02 8.10 1.10
C LEU A 221 7.98 7.10 2.27
N LEU A 222 7.86 7.58 3.51
CA LEU A 222 7.64 6.71 4.67
C LEU A 222 6.34 5.92 4.50
N GLY A 223 5.25 6.58 4.11
CA GLY A 223 3.98 5.91 3.79
C GLY A 223 4.10 4.89 2.68
N THR A 224 4.76 5.25 1.59
CA THR A 224 5.03 4.33 0.47
C THR A 224 5.77 3.07 0.91
N GLY A 225 6.79 3.19 1.77
CA GLY A 225 7.52 2.01 2.27
C GLY A 225 6.73 1.20 3.31
N LEU A 226 5.90 1.85 4.12
CA LEU A 226 5.02 1.19 5.09
C LEU A 226 3.94 0.37 4.39
N HIS A 227 3.34 0.90 3.31
CA HIS A 227 2.36 0.18 2.49
C HIS A 227 2.84 -1.22 2.11
N THR A 228 4.04 -1.33 1.50
CA THR A 228 4.60 -2.65 1.14
C THR A 228 4.77 -3.57 2.35
N MET A 229 5.14 -3.03 3.51
CA MET A 229 5.27 -3.83 4.73
C MET A 229 3.92 -4.31 5.28
N GLU A 230 2.87 -3.50 5.14
CA GLU A 230 1.51 -3.82 5.54
C GLU A 230 0.93 -4.91 4.64
N ASP A 231 1.16 -4.80 3.33
CA ASP A 231 0.75 -5.78 2.33
C ASP A 231 1.38 -7.15 2.58
N LEU A 232 2.59 -7.24 3.16
CA LEU A 232 3.15 -8.53 3.58
C LEU A 232 2.20 -9.26 4.54
N LEU A 233 1.62 -8.55 5.50
CA LEU A 233 0.76 -9.14 6.52
C LEU A 233 -0.67 -9.32 6.03
N ALA A 234 -1.12 -8.51 5.06
CA ALA A 234 -2.45 -8.57 4.50
C ALA A 234 -2.60 -9.60 3.36
N HIS A 235 -1.59 -9.71 2.49
CA HIS A 235 -1.69 -10.45 1.23
C HIS A 235 -0.90 -11.76 1.21
N SER A 236 -0.25 -12.11 2.33
CA SER A 236 0.48 -13.38 2.45
C SER A 236 -0.20 -14.38 3.38
N ASN A 237 0.27 -15.62 3.32
CA ASN A 237 -0.12 -16.67 4.27
C ASN A 237 0.53 -16.53 5.67
N TRP A 238 0.86 -15.30 6.11
CA TRP A 238 1.57 -15.03 7.36
C TRP A 238 0.79 -15.52 8.58
N CYS A 239 -0.52 -15.26 8.62
CA CYS A 239 -1.40 -15.70 9.69
C CYS A 239 -1.40 -17.22 9.84
N GLU A 240 -1.48 -17.93 8.71
CA GLU A 240 -1.53 -19.39 8.66
C GLU A 240 -0.22 -19.99 9.17
N ILE A 241 0.92 -19.45 8.71
CA ILE A 241 2.26 -19.86 9.16
C ILE A 241 2.42 -19.58 10.67
N ALA A 242 1.95 -18.43 11.16
CA ALA A 242 2.02 -18.07 12.57
C ALA A 242 1.19 -19.03 13.44
N LEU A 243 -0.03 -19.37 13.02
CA LEU A 243 -0.88 -20.34 13.70
C LEU A 243 -0.25 -21.74 13.74
N ARG A 244 0.33 -22.21 12.63
CA ARG A 244 1.07 -23.48 12.60
C ARG A 244 2.26 -23.47 13.55
N LYS A 245 3.01 -22.36 13.60
CA LYS A 245 4.12 -22.18 14.56
C LYS A 245 3.64 -22.22 16.02
N MET A 246 2.41 -21.79 16.30
CA MET A 246 1.80 -21.86 17.62
C MET A 246 1.28 -23.26 17.99
N GLY A 247 1.27 -24.20 17.04
CA GLY A 247 0.87 -25.60 17.25
C GLY A 247 -0.50 -25.97 16.70
N HIS A 248 -1.16 -25.08 15.95
CA HIS A 248 -2.41 -25.40 15.25
C HIS A 248 -2.09 -26.15 13.95
N SER A 249 -2.36 -27.46 13.89
CA SER A 249 -2.03 -28.30 12.73
C SER A 249 -3.03 -28.20 11.59
N GLU A 250 -4.31 -27.96 11.90
CA GLU A 250 -5.42 -27.93 10.94
C GLU A 250 -5.58 -26.55 10.29
N VAL A 251 -4.50 -26.02 9.71
CA VAL A 251 -4.48 -24.69 9.08
C VAL A 251 -3.93 -24.80 7.66
N PHE A 252 -4.77 -24.53 6.67
CA PHE A 252 -4.39 -24.56 5.26
C PHE A 252 -3.60 -23.31 4.88
N CYS A 253 -2.30 -23.45 4.57
CA CYS A 253 -1.39 -22.33 4.33
C CYS A 253 -1.36 -21.83 2.88
N HIS A 254 -2.38 -22.14 2.08
CA HIS A 254 -2.49 -21.71 0.67
C HIS A 254 -1.33 -22.14 -0.25
N VAL A 255 -0.59 -23.18 0.15
CA VAL A 255 0.51 -23.79 -0.63
C VAL A 255 0.31 -25.29 -0.89
N GLY A 256 -0.78 -25.87 -0.36
CA GLY A 256 -1.04 -27.32 -0.35
C GLY A 256 -0.68 -27.98 0.99
N ASP A 257 -1.35 -29.09 1.31
CA ASP A 257 -1.32 -29.71 2.65
C ASP A 257 0.06 -30.26 3.06
N ASN A 258 0.85 -30.71 2.07
CA ASN A 258 2.14 -31.37 2.30
C ASN A 258 3.34 -30.56 1.79
N VAL A 259 3.18 -29.24 1.61
CA VAL A 259 4.27 -28.38 1.13
C VAL A 259 5.00 -27.76 2.32
N GLU A 260 6.15 -28.35 2.65
CA GLU A 260 7.08 -27.83 3.64
C GLU A 260 8.48 -27.70 3.05
N ILE A 261 9.20 -26.67 3.48
CA ILE A 261 10.59 -26.42 3.14
C ILE A 261 11.45 -26.38 4.40
N ASN A 262 12.75 -26.63 4.24
CA ASN A 262 13.71 -26.42 5.32
C ASN A 262 14.03 -24.92 5.40
N THR A 263 13.58 -24.27 6.47
CA THR A 263 13.95 -22.88 6.78
C THR A 263 15.06 -22.86 7.83
N PRO A 264 15.75 -21.72 8.07
CA PRO A 264 16.72 -21.59 9.15
C PRO A 264 16.16 -21.93 10.55
N ASN A 265 14.84 -21.82 10.73
CA ASN A 265 14.16 -22.04 12.02
C ASN A 265 13.42 -23.39 12.10
N GLY A 266 13.64 -24.30 11.15
CA GLY A 266 12.98 -25.60 11.06
C GLY A 266 12.08 -25.75 9.84
N ARG A 267 11.37 -26.88 9.73
CA ARG A 267 10.45 -27.09 8.61
C ARG A 267 9.20 -26.24 8.76
N ALA A 268 8.81 -25.56 7.70
CA ALA A 268 7.60 -24.76 7.64
C ALA A 268 7.10 -24.66 6.19
N PRO A 269 5.82 -24.34 5.96
CA PRO A 269 5.36 -23.87 4.66
C PRO A 269 6.16 -22.66 4.18
N PRO A 270 6.41 -22.53 2.86
CA PRO A 270 6.96 -21.29 2.31
C PRO A 270 5.99 -20.13 2.49
N LEU A 271 6.54 -18.93 2.68
CA LEU A 271 5.76 -17.70 2.65
C LEU A 271 5.44 -17.35 1.19
N VAL A 272 4.15 -17.16 0.91
CA VAL A 272 3.64 -16.82 -0.43
C VAL A 272 2.58 -15.73 -0.32
N THR A 273 2.38 -14.97 -1.40
CA THR A 273 1.28 -14.01 -1.56
C THR A 273 0.38 -14.35 -2.74
N GLY A 274 -0.80 -13.71 -2.77
CA GLY A 274 -1.76 -13.77 -3.86
C GLY A 274 -1.31 -13.03 -5.12
N THR A 275 -2.04 -13.22 -6.22
CA THR A 275 -1.88 -12.47 -7.48
C THR A 275 -2.88 -11.31 -7.53
N PHE A 276 -2.49 -10.18 -8.12
CA PHE A 276 -3.39 -9.03 -8.26
C PHE A 276 -4.49 -9.23 -9.32
N GLY A 277 -5.72 -8.85 -8.98
CA GLY A 277 -6.89 -8.83 -9.87
C GLY A 277 -7.20 -7.41 -10.37
N SER A 278 -6.63 -7.00 -11.51
CA SER A 278 -6.67 -5.60 -11.95
C SER A 278 -8.00 -5.09 -12.49
N ALA A 279 -8.88 -5.97 -12.97
CA ALA A 279 -10.19 -5.58 -13.47
C ALA A 279 -11.09 -5.06 -12.33
N ASP A 280 -11.13 -5.78 -11.21
CA ASP A 280 -11.99 -5.47 -10.07
C ASP A 280 -11.65 -4.11 -9.47
N PHE A 281 -10.34 -3.85 -9.30
CA PHE A 281 -9.86 -2.56 -8.80
C PHE A 281 -10.34 -1.39 -9.67
N LEU A 282 -10.18 -1.47 -10.99
CA LEU A 282 -10.56 -0.38 -11.89
C LEU A 282 -12.07 -0.13 -11.88
N HIS A 283 -12.87 -1.20 -11.78
CA HIS A 283 -14.32 -1.06 -11.67
C HIS A 283 -14.72 -0.39 -10.36
N SER A 284 -14.13 -0.80 -9.22
CA SER A 284 -14.34 -0.16 -7.93
C SER A 284 -13.92 1.31 -7.93
N LEU A 285 -12.75 1.64 -8.49
CA LEU A 285 -12.24 3.00 -8.61
C LEU A 285 -13.18 3.90 -9.42
N LEU A 286 -13.60 3.42 -10.60
CA LEU A 286 -14.49 4.20 -11.47
C LEU A 286 -15.89 4.35 -10.87
N GLY A 287 -16.37 3.33 -10.15
CA GLY A 287 -17.60 3.40 -9.36
C GLY A 287 -17.50 4.46 -8.28
N GLU A 288 -16.47 4.39 -7.44
CA GLU A 288 -16.21 5.35 -6.37
C GLU A 288 -16.06 6.78 -6.91
N ALA A 289 -15.29 6.98 -7.98
CA ALA A 289 -15.15 8.27 -8.63
C ALA A 289 -16.49 8.79 -9.16
N THR A 290 -17.32 7.93 -9.77
CA THR A 290 -18.64 8.31 -10.28
C THR A 290 -19.61 8.69 -9.15
N ASP A 291 -19.63 7.92 -8.06
CA ASP A 291 -20.47 8.18 -6.90
C ASP A 291 -20.10 9.50 -6.24
N HIS A 292 -18.81 9.76 -6.09
CA HIS A 292 -18.22 11.02 -5.64
C HIS A 292 -18.36 12.19 -6.62
N LEU A 293 -18.92 11.97 -7.82
CA LEU A 293 -19.20 13.01 -8.82
C LEU A 293 -20.70 13.19 -9.12
N SER A 294 -21.57 12.36 -8.55
CA SER A 294 -23.03 12.48 -8.64
C SER A 294 -23.56 13.78 -8.00
N GLN A 295 -24.78 14.24 -8.33
CA GLN A 295 -25.28 15.59 -7.97
C GLN A 295 -25.17 16.01 -6.48
N ALA A 296 -25.21 15.07 -5.53
CA ALA A 296 -24.99 15.34 -4.11
C ALA A 296 -23.53 15.77 -3.82
N SER A 297 -22.58 15.16 -4.52
CA SER A 297 -21.17 15.50 -4.46
C SER A 297 -20.83 16.77 -5.23
N VAL A 298 -21.53 17.12 -6.31
CA VAL A 298 -21.33 18.42 -7.00
C VAL A 298 -21.63 19.57 -6.04
N THR A 299 -22.61 19.40 -5.14
CA THR A 299 -22.90 20.39 -4.09
C THR A 299 -21.82 20.41 -3.01
N ALA A 300 -21.34 19.24 -2.56
CA ALA A 300 -20.25 19.14 -1.57
C ALA A 300 -18.89 19.63 -2.12
N LEU A 301 -18.62 19.36 -3.39
CA LEU A 301 -17.48 19.81 -4.17
C LEU A 301 -17.58 21.33 -4.38
N SER A 302 -18.75 21.84 -4.79
CA SER A 302 -19.01 23.29 -4.86
C SER A 302 -18.88 23.98 -3.49
N GLN A 303 -19.26 23.31 -2.40
CA GLN A 303 -19.10 23.81 -1.04
C GLN A 303 -17.63 23.84 -0.63
N LYS A 304 -16.89 22.73 -0.77
CA LYS A 304 -15.43 22.69 -0.55
C LYS A 304 -14.70 23.71 -1.43
N MET A 305 -15.19 23.96 -2.64
CA MET A 305 -14.64 24.97 -3.57
C MET A 305 -15.03 26.41 -3.20
N SER A 306 -16.21 26.64 -2.61
CA SER A 306 -16.61 27.95 -2.08
C SER A 306 -15.79 28.30 -0.84
N GLU A 307 -15.57 27.32 0.03
CA GLU A 307 -14.61 27.39 1.15
C GLU A 307 -13.19 27.69 0.63
N ALA A 308 -12.84 27.18 -0.56
CA ALA A 308 -11.58 27.40 -1.25
C ALA A 308 -11.38 28.73 -1.93
N SER A 309 -12.47 29.37 -2.35
CA SER A 309 -12.41 30.62 -3.12
C SER A 309 -11.96 31.82 -2.27
N ASN A 310 -11.75 31.62 -0.97
CA ASN A 310 -11.13 32.59 -0.07
C ASN A 310 -9.58 32.52 -0.07
N ASP A 311 -8.98 31.60 -0.84
CA ASP A 311 -7.53 31.45 -1.03
C ASP A 311 -7.09 31.93 -2.44
N PRO A 312 -6.24 32.96 -2.57
CA PRO A 312 -5.85 33.56 -3.86
C PRO A 312 -5.19 32.62 -4.89
N ASN A 313 -4.74 31.43 -4.50
CA ASN A 313 -3.98 30.52 -5.37
C ASN A 313 -4.81 29.40 -6.06
N ALA A 314 -6.12 29.31 -5.82
CA ALA A 314 -6.95 28.15 -6.21
C ALA A 314 -7.58 28.18 -7.62
N SER A 315 -7.41 29.26 -8.41
CA SER A 315 -8.25 29.54 -9.60
C SER A 315 -7.91 28.75 -10.87
N GLY A 316 -6.68 28.22 -11.01
CA GLY A 316 -6.20 27.58 -12.25
C GLY A 316 -6.64 26.14 -12.50
N ASN A 317 -7.02 25.39 -11.46
CA ASN A 317 -7.33 23.95 -11.57
C ASN A 317 -8.78 23.69 -12.04
N MET A 318 -9.66 24.70 -11.91
CA MET A 318 -11.08 24.67 -12.27
C MET A 318 -11.34 24.36 -13.75
N GLU A 319 -10.68 25.08 -14.66
CA GLU A 319 -10.95 24.96 -16.09
C GLU A 319 -10.43 23.63 -16.65
N LYS A 320 -9.32 23.14 -16.10
CA LYS A 320 -8.74 21.84 -16.47
C LYS A 320 -9.65 20.68 -16.04
N LEU A 321 -10.17 20.72 -14.81
CA LEU A 321 -11.14 19.74 -14.32
C LEU A 321 -12.41 19.70 -15.20
N LYS A 322 -13.06 20.85 -15.44
CA LYS A 322 -14.28 20.91 -16.27
C LYS A 322 -14.04 20.49 -17.72
N ALA A 323 -12.90 20.83 -18.32
CA ALA A 323 -12.56 20.49 -19.70
C ALA A 323 -12.20 19.01 -19.91
N ILE A 324 -11.79 18.31 -18.85
CA ILE A 324 -11.48 16.87 -18.93
C ILE A 324 -12.73 16.05 -18.62
N PHE A 325 -13.59 16.49 -17.69
CA PHE A 325 -14.88 15.85 -17.44
C PHE A 325 -15.83 15.89 -18.63
N SER A 326 -15.78 16.92 -19.48
CA SER A 326 -16.53 16.96 -20.75
C SER A 326 -15.96 16.04 -21.84
N LYS A 327 -14.77 15.45 -21.63
CA LYS A 327 -14.07 14.56 -22.57
C LYS A 327 -14.00 13.11 -22.11
N LEU A 328 -14.35 12.81 -20.85
CA LEU A 328 -14.49 11.44 -20.39
C LEU A 328 -15.72 10.82 -21.08
N PRO A 329 -15.62 9.61 -21.67
CA PRO A 329 -16.76 8.92 -22.26
C PRO A 329 -17.62 8.34 -21.12
N ILE A 330 -18.32 9.20 -20.39
CA ILE A 330 -19.22 8.82 -19.29
C ILE A 330 -20.63 8.92 -19.83
N GLY A 331 -20.96 7.93 -20.66
CA GLY A 331 -22.29 7.66 -21.18
C GLY A 331 -22.38 6.15 -21.40
N GLY A 332 -23.08 5.47 -20.50
CA GLY A 332 -23.08 4.02 -20.37
C GLY A 332 -23.51 3.27 -21.63
N GLY A 333 -22.92 2.08 -21.81
CA GLY A 333 -23.51 1.01 -22.60
C GLY A 333 -24.04 -0.05 -21.65
N ASP A 334 -25.36 -0.26 -21.67
CA ASP A 334 -26.12 -1.19 -20.81
C ASP A 334 -25.59 -2.64 -20.81
N ALA A 335 -24.79 -3.02 -21.81
CA ALA A 335 -24.22 -4.36 -21.93
C ALA A 335 -23.10 -4.68 -20.92
N LYS A 336 -22.43 -3.68 -20.32
CA LYS A 336 -21.26 -3.90 -19.43
C LYS A 336 -21.56 -3.80 -17.94
N ILE A 337 -22.72 -3.28 -17.57
CA ILE A 337 -23.20 -3.24 -16.18
C ILE A 337 -23.59 -4.67 -15.73
N ASN A 338 -24.18 -5.46 -16.63
CA ASN A 338 -24.56 -6.85 -16.36
C ASN A 338 -23.34 -7.75 -16.08
N GLU A 339 -22.19 -7.49 -16.70
CA GLU A 339 -20.95 -8.27 -16.47
C GLU A 339 -20.32 -7.94 -15.10
N ALA A 340 -20.47 -6.70 -14.63
CA ALA A 340 -20.04 -6.28 -13.29
C ALA A 340 -20.97 -6.81 -12.19
N GLU A 341 -22.29 -6.80 -12.40
CA GLU A 341 -23.24 -7.45 -11.50
C GLU A 341 -23.01 -8.97 -11.45
N GLN A 342 -22.62 -9.58 -12.57
CA GLN A 342 -22.29 -10.99 -12.62
C GLN A 342 -20.99 -11.33 -11.88
N LEU A 343 -19.91 -10.54 -12.05
CA LEU A 343 -18.66 -10.71 -11.29
C LEU A 343 -18.84 -10.38 -9.80
N GLN A 344 -19.66 -9.39 -9.46
CA GLN A 344 -20.02 -9.08 -8.08
C GLN A 344 -20.88 -10.19 -7.48
N GLN A 345 -21.78 -10.82 -8.25
CA GLN A 345 -22.52 -12.01 -7.83
C GLN A 345 -21.61 -13.23 -7.71
N GLU A 346 -20.60 -13.40 -8.57
CA GLU A 346 -19.61 -14.49 -8.47
C GLU A 346 -18.67 -14.31 -7.27
N SER A 347 -18.26 -13.07 -6.97
CA SER A 347 -17.46 -12.72 -5.79
C SER A 347 -18.29 -12.73 -4.50
N ALA A 348 -19.57 -12.37 -4.54
CA ALA A 348 -20.49 -12.43 -3.39
C ALA A 348 -21.09 -13.84 -3.18
N ALA A 349 -21.03 -14.72 -4.20
CA ALA A 349 -21.39 -16.13 -4.08
C ALA A 349 -20.36 -16.96 -3.30
N TYR A 350 -19.23 -16.35 -2.90
CA TYR A 350 -18.33 -16.94 -1.91
C TYR A 350 -18.85 -16.62 -0.50
N ASP A 351 -19.90 -17.33 -0.09
CA ASP A 351 -20.36 -17.35 1.29
C ASP A 351 -19.38 -18.19 2.12
N PHE A 352 -18.42 -17.53 2.75
CA PHE A 352 -17.51 -18.19 3.70
C PHE A 352 -18.28 -18.47 4.99
N ASP A 353 -18.93 -19.64 5.05
CA ASP A 353 -19.39 -20.22 6.31
C ASP A 353 -18.22 -21.00 6.94
N PRO A 354 -17.61 -20.51 8.04
CA PRO A 354 -16.49 -21.19 8.70
C PRO A 354 -16.85 -22.57 9.29
N ASN A 355 -18.13 -22.96 9.28
CA ASN A 355 -18.60 -24.28 9.72
C ASN A 355 -19.05 -25.19 8.56
N ALA A 356 -19.19 -24.66 7.34
CA ALA A 356 -19.53 -25.46 6.18
C ALA A 356 -18.24 -25.97 5.53
N ILE A 357 -17.78 -27.16 5.95
CA ILE A 357 -16.71 -27.88 5.24
C ILE A 357 -17.25 -28.23 3.83
N PRO A 358 -16.72 -27.64 2.74
CA PRO A 358 -17.14 -28.03 1.41
C PRO A 358 -16.64 -29.44 1.13
N LYS A 359 -17.51 -30.33 0.64
CA LYS A 359 -17.08 -31.63 0.14
C LYS A 359 -16.23 -31.40 -1.12
N PHE A 360 -14.94 -31.73 -1.05
CA PHE A 360 -14.02 -31.73 -2.17
C PHE A 360 -14.55 -32.59 -3.33
N GLU A 361 -14.83 -31.98 -4.48
CA GLU A 361 -14.92 -32.70 -5.76
C GLU A 361 -13.60 -32.58 -6.54
N PRO A 362 -12.95 -33.70 -6.92
CA PRO A 362 -11.54 -33.71 -7.30
C PRO A 362 -11.27 -33.47 -8.79
N ASN A 363 -11.83 -32.43 -9.42
CA ASN A 363 -11.74 -32.30 -10.89
C ASN A 363 -11.29 -30.95 -11.49
N TYR A 364 -10.73 -30.01 -10.72
CA TYR A 364 -10.22 -28.74 -11.28
C TYR A 364 -8.73 -28.51 -11.04
N PHE A 365 -7.89 -29.48 -11.44
CA PHE A 365 -6.50 -29.19 -11.81
C PHE A 365 -6.13 -30.09 -12.99
N LYS A 366 -6.13 -29.54 -14.21
CA LYS A 366 -5.36 -30.10 -15.33
C LYS A 366 -4.15 -29.19 -15.53
N TYR A 367 -2.99 -29.84 -15.48
CA TYR A 367 -1.63 -29.32 -15.56
C TYR A 367 -1.38 -28.30 -16.67
#